data_AF-A0A958L1B7-F1
#
_entry.id   AF-A0A958L1B7-F1
#
_cell.length_a   1.000
_cell.length_b   1.000
_cell.length_c   1.000
_cell.angle_alpha   90.00
_cell.angle_beta   90.00
_cell.angle_gamma   90.00
#
_symmetry.space_group_name_H-M   'P 1'
#
loop_
_entity.id
_entity.type
_entity.pdbx_description
1 polymer ?
#
loop_
_entity_poly.entity_id
_entity_poly.type
_entity_poly.pdbx_seq_one_letter_code
_entity_poly.pdbx_strand_id
1 'polypeptide(L)'
;MESGGSSAGQDVLRSPCVDRKASHLPPFRVRVGKIISSRYSGDSRPANWDLRTPGIDVIESTDGHAIKLESDGQQSPPQPGWEILITGGSEESGYRWTLYGLELKHSK
;
A
#
# COMPACT_ATOMS: atom_id res chain seq x y z
N MET A 1 1.17 56.45 46.20
CA MET A 1 1.26 55.10 46.78
C MET A 1 0.42 54.19 45.92
N GLU A 2 1.07 53.13 45.42
CA GLU A 2 0.51 51.89 44.88
C GLU A 2 -0.18 51.94 43.51
N SER A 3 0.50 51.48 42.44
CA SER A 3 0.57 50.07 41.95
C SER A 3 -0.55 49.83 40.94
N GLY A 4 -0.31 49.57 39.66
CA GLY A 4 0.26 48.33 39.08
C GLY A 4 -0.79 47.77 38.09
N GLY A 5 -0.43 47.51 36.83
CA GLY A 5 -0.41 46.16 36.24
C GLY A 5 -1.80 45.48 36.17
N SER A 6 -2.27 44.87 35.08
CA SER A 6 -1.54 44.05 34.13
C SER A 6 -2.50 43.59 33.02
N SER A 7 -1.90 43.35 31.86
CA SER A 7 -2.48 42.70 30.68
C SER A 7 -3.00 41.28 30.98
N ALA A 8 -4.09 40.89 30.33
CA ALA A 8 -4.37 39.50 30.01
C ALA A 8 -5.21 39.41 28.73
N GLY A 9 -4.53 39.53 27.60
CA GLY A 9 -5.04 39.02 26.33
C GLY A 9 -5.27 37.51 26.46
N GLN A 10 -6.48 37.06 26.17
CA GLN A 10 -6.80 35.64 26.13
C GLN A 10 -6.23 35.07 24.83
N ASP A 11 -5.02 34.53 24.93
CA ASP A 11 -4.41 33.66 23.93
C ASP A 11 -5.25 32.38 23.83
N VAL A 12 -5.99 32.28 22.73
CA VAL A 12 -6.71 31.06 22.35
C VAL A 12 -5.64 30.04 21.97
N LEU A 13 -5.31 29.16 22.90
CA LEU A 13 -4.55 27.93 22.67
C LEU A 13 -5.33 27.06 21.67
N ARG A 14 -5.19 27.40 20.38
CA ARG A 14 -5.47 26.48 19.28
C ARG A 14 -4.41 25.41 19.37
N SER A 15 -4.76 24.31 20.01
CA SER A 15 -4.07 23.04 19.86
C SER A 15 -3.74 22.85 18.37
N PRO A 16 -2.48 22.57 17.99
CA PRO A 16 -2.20 22.21 16.62
C PRO A 16 -3.00 20.95 16.33
N CYS A 17 -4.05 21.08 15.53
CA CYS A 17 -4.59 19.99 14.77
C CYS A 17 -3.43 19.47 13.92
N VAL A 18 -2.72 18.47 14.45
CA VAL A 18 -1.83 17.66 13.63
C VAL A 18 -2.77 16.86 12.74
N ASP A 19 -3.16 17.48 11.64
CA ASP A 19 -3.70 16.85 10.46
C ASP A 19 -2.73 15.71 10.13
N ARG A 20 -3.04 14.49 10.58
CA ARG A 20 -2.39 13.27 10.13
C ARG A 20 -2.83 13.07 8.68
N LYS A 21 -2.31 13.93 7.79
CA LYS A 21 -2.43 13.76 6.34
C LYS A 21 -1.91 12.37 6.03
N ALA A 22 -2.81 11.52 5.54
CA ALA A 22 -2.45 10.27 4.89
C ALA A 22 -1.26 10.55 3.97
N SER A 23 -0.09 10.02 4.34
CA SER A 23 1.14 10.20 3.59
C SER A 23 0.93 9.57 2.21
N HIS A 24 0.59 10.40 1.23
CA HIS A 24 0.57 9.99 -0.17
C HIS A 24 2.01 9.77 -0.58
N LEU A 25 2.50 8.55 -0.37
CA LEU A 25 3.78 8.13 -0.90
C LEU A 25 3.72 8.29 -2.42
N PRO A 26 4.74 8.91 -3.05
CA PRO A 26 4.81 8.97 -4.50
C PRO A 26 4.83 7.55 -5.07
N PRO A 27 4.33 7.33 -6.29
CA PRO A 27 4.35 6.00 -6.88
C PRO A 27 5.76 5.43 -6.97
N PHE A 28 5.93 4.16 -6.55
CA PHE A 28 7.23 3.48 -6.56
C PHE A 28 7.10 2.06 -7.08
N ARG A 29 8.19 1.55 -7.67
CA ARG A 29 8.22 0.21 -8.25
C ARG A 29 8.69 -0.79 -7.22
N VAL A 30 8.12 -1.98 -7.30
CA VAL A 30 8.49 -3.13 -6.49
C VAL A 30 8.60 -4.32 -7.41
N ARG A 31 9.66 -5.12 -7.21
CA ARG A 31 9.81 -6.39 -7.90
C ARG A 31 9.35 -7.53 -7.01
N VAL A 32 8.48 -8.39 -7.54
CA VAL A 32 7.92 -9.53 -6.82
C VAL A 32 8.95 -10.67 -6.77
N GLY A 33 9.33 -11.07 -5.56
CA GLY A 33 10.22 -12.20 -5.30
C GLY A 33 9.46 -13.52 -5.17
N LYS A 34 8.53 -13.60 -4.21
CA LYS A 34 7.64 -14.76 -4.03
C LYS A 34 6.24 -14.34 -3.53
N ILE A 35 5.26 -15.21 -3.75
CA ILE A 35 3.93 -15.08 -3.17
C ILE A 35 3.97 -15.74 -1.78
N ILE A 36 3.57 -15.00 -0.75
CA ILE A 36 3.41 -15.52 0.62
C ILE A 36 1.99 -16.04 0.81
N SER A 37 1.01 -15.28 0.32
CA SER A 37 -0.40 -15.62 0.38
C SER A 37 -1.14 -14.99 -0.80
N SER A 38 -2.10 -15.71 -1.38
CA SER A 38 -3.00 -15.15 -2.37
C SER A 38 -4.44 -15.19 -1.88
N ARG A 39 -5.25 -14.26 -2.40
CA ARG A 39 -6.70 -14.28 -2.21
C ARG A 39 -7.39 -15.50 -2.82
N TYR A 40 -6.74 -16.17 -3.78
CA TYR A 40 -7.23 -17.41 -4.37
C TYR A 40 -6.46 -18.62 -3.85
N SER A 41 -7.17 -19.73 -3.64
CA SER A 41 -6.54 -21.00 -3.30
C SER A 41 -5.67 -21.49 -4.46
N GLY A 42 -4.38 -21.70 -4.20
CA GLY A 42 -3.42 -22.18 -5.21
C GLY A 42 -2.86 -21.10 -6.12
N ASP A 43 -2.80 -19.84 -5.66
CA ASP A 43 -2.06 -18.73 -6.27
C ASP A 43 -2.40 -18.43 -7.74
N SER A 44 -3.59 -18.86 -8.18
CA SER A 44 -4.03 -18.77 -9.57
C SER A 44 -5.42 -18.17 -9.66
N ARG A 45 -5.64 -17.36 -10.70
CA ARG A 45 -6.94 -16.73 -10.95
C ARG A 45 -7.96 -17.81 -11.38
N PRO A 46 -9.12 -17.92 -10.72
CA PRO A 46 -10.16 -18.86 -11.13
C PRO A 46 -10.64 -18.63 -12.56
N ALA A 47 -10.85 -19.70 -13.30
CA ALA A 47 -11.44 -19.64 -14.64
C ALA A 47 -12.89 -19.11 -14.58
N ASN A 48 -13.67 -19.60 -13.60
CA ASN A 48 -15.02 -19.13 -13.34
C ASN A 48 -15.01 -17.68 -12.82
N TRP A 49 -15.78 -16.81 -13.45
CA TRP A 49 -15.93 -15.40 -13.07
C TRP A 49 -16.62 -15.21 -11.72
N ASP A 50 -17.58 -16.06 -11.36
CA ASP A 50 -18.33 -15.95 -10.10
C ASP A 50 -17.47 -16.23 -8.87
N LEU A 51 -16.33 -16.90 -9.05
CA LEU A 51 -15.36 -17.18 -7.99
C LEU A 51 -14.30 -16.07 -7.85
N ARG A 52 -14.32 -15.05 -8.71
CA ARG A 52 -13.35 -13.97 -8.67
C ARG A 52 -13.77 -12.92 -7.67
N THR A 53 -13.02 -12.83 -6.59
CA THR A 53 -13.26 -11.89 -5.49
C THR A 53 -12.13 -10.88 -5.38
N PRO A 54 -12.43 -9.64 -4.93
CA PRO A 54 -11.41 -8.73 -4.44
C PRO A 54 -10.80 -9.27 -3.15
N GLY A 55 -9.58 -8.84 -2.84
CA GLY A 55 -8.89 -9.29 -1.63
C GLY A 55 -7.46 -8.79 -1.54
N ILE A 56 -6.74 -9.34 -0.58
CA ILE A 56 -5.34 -9.02 -0.33
C ILE A 56 -4.47 -10.17 -0.78
N ASP A 57 -3.50 -9.87 -1.64
CA ASP A 57 -2.37 -10.74 -1.92
C ASP A 57 -1.17 -10.26 -1.08
N VAL A 58 -0.40 -11.18 -0.51
CA VAL A 58 0.80 -10.87 0.26
C VAL A 58 1.99 -11.44 -0.49
N ILE A 59 2.94 -10.57 -0.82
CA ILE A 59 4.18 -10.94 -1.51
C ILE A 59 5.39 -10.65 -0.64
N GLU A 60 6.50 -11.27 -0.98
CA GLU A 60 7.84 -10.81 -0.59
C GLU A 60 8.50 -10.19 -1.82
N SER A 61 9.03 -8.97 -1.69
CA SER A 61 9.82 -8.35 -2.74
C SER A 61 11.19 -9.03 -2.88
N THR A 62 11.90 -8.77 -3.98
CA THR A 62 13.29 -9.25 -4.15
C THR A 62 14.26 -8.69 -3.11
N ASP A 63 13.89 -7.58 -2.47
CA ASP A 63 14.66 -6.94 -1.40
C ASP A 63 14.32 -7.51 -0.01
N GLY A 64 13.41 -8.50 0.06
CA GLY A 64 13.04 -9.19 1.30
C GLY A 64 11.91 -8.53 2.10
N HIS A 65 11.18 -7.57 1.51
CA HIS A 65 10.07 -6.90 2.21
C HIS A 65 8.73 -7.59 1.94
N ALA A 66 7.98 -7.88 3.00
CA ALA A 66 6.61 -8.34 2.89
C ALA A 66 5.68 -7.17 2.54
N ILE A 67 4.89 -7.29 1.48
CA ILE A 67 4.03 -6.23 0.98
C ILE A 67 2.62 -6.79 0.77
N LYS A 68 1.63 -6.12 1.37
CA LYS A 68 0.21 -6.40 1.15
C LYS A 68 -0.27 -5.61 -0.05
N LEU A 69 -0.94 -6.29 -0.96
CA LEU A 69 -1.40 -5.76 -2.23
C LEU A 69 -2.92 -5.91 -2.30
N GLU A 70 -3.61 -4.79 -2.46
CA GLU A 70 -5.04 -4.75 -2.68
C GLU A 70 -5.34 -5.05 -4.15
N SER A 71 -6.18 -6.04 -4.40
CA SER A 71 -6.61 -6.42 -5.74
C SER A 71 -8.13 -6.47 -5.86
N ASP A 72 -8.63 -6.03 -7.01
CA ASP A 72 -10.05 -5.83 -7.30
C ASP A 72 -10.78 -7.08 -7.83
N GLY A 73 -10.10 -8.23 -7.84
CA GLY A 73 -10.65 -9.49 -8.36
C GLY A 73 -10.55 -9.68 -9.87
N GLN A 74 -10.30 -8.61 -10.64
CA GLN A 74 -10.17 -8.69 -12.10
C GLN A 74 -8.73 -9.01 -12.52
N GLN A 75 -7.77 -8.56 -11.73
CA GLN A 75 -6.34 -8.80 -11.93
C GLN A 75 -5.94 -10.24 -11.57
N SER A 76 -4.94 -10.80 -12.25
CA SER A 76 -4.32 -12.04 -11.78
C SER A 76 -3.49 -11.77 -10.52
N PRO A 77 -3.36 -12.75 -9.59
CA PRO A 77 -2.44 -12.62 -8.46
C PRO A 77 -1.01 -12.30 -8.96
N PRO A 78 -0.29 -11.41 -8.26
CA PRO A 78 1.07 -11.04 -8.63
C PRO A 78 1.98 -12.26 -8.62
N GLN A 79 2.78 -12.46 -9.67
CA GLN A 79 3.67 -13.62 -9.78
C GLN A 79 5.14 -13.23 -9.59
N PRO A 80 5.99 -14.18 -9.14
CA PRO A 80 7.44 -13.99 -9.10
C PRO A 80 8.00 -13.45 -10.43
N GLY A 81 8.88 -12.46 -10.34
CA GLY A 81 9.49 -11.81 -11.51
C GLY A 81 8.67 -10.68 -12.13
N TRP A 82 7.46 -10.41 -11.64
CA TRP A 82 6.71 -9.22 -12.05
C TRP A 82 7.33 -7.97 -11.43
N GLU A 83 7.27 -6.88 -12.18
CA GLU A 83 7.44 -5.53 -11.65
C GLU A 83 6.06 -4.90 -11.50
N ILE A 84 5.76 -4.44 -10.29
CA ILE A 84 4.50 -3.77 -9.97
C ILE A 84 4.77 -2.31 -9.58
N LEU A 85 3.85 -1.43 -9.93
CA LEU A 85 3.88 -0.04 -9.51
C LEU A 85 2.87 0.15 -8.38
N ILE A 86 3.35 0.54 -7.20
CA ILE A 86 2.53 0.95 -6.08
C ILE A 86 2.03 2.37 -6.36
N THR A 87 0.72 2.57 -6.35
CA THR A 87 0.08 3.84 -6.70
C THR A 87 -0.61 4.52 -5.51
N GLY A 88 -0.63 3.86 -4.36
CA GLY A 88 -1.12 4.41 -3.09
C GLY A 88 -1.53 3.31 -2.12
N GLY A 89 -2.30 3.67 -1.09
CA GLY A 89 -2.66 2.76 0.01
C GLY A 89 -1.64 2.83 1.16
N SER A 90 -1.75 1.90 2.10
CA SER A 90 -0.87 1.83 3.27
C SER A 90 -0.53 0.38 3.61
N GLU A 91 0.48 0.18 4.46
CA GLU A 91 0.84 -1.14 4.97
C GLU A 91 -0.28 -1.82 5.77
N GLU A 92 -1.13 -1.01 6.41
CA GLU A 92 -2.25 -1.46 7.23
C GLU A 92 -3.39 -1.96 6.35
N SER A 93 -3.80 -1.18 5.34
CA SER A 93 -4.93 -1.51 4.45
C SER A 93 -4.55 -2.40 3.26
N GLY A 94 -3.27 -2.44 2.91
CA GLY A 94 -2.81 -2.92 1.62
C GLY A 94 -2.56 -1.77 0.64
N TYR A 95 -1.59 -1.99 -0.24
CA TYR A 95 -1.21 -1.05 -1.28
C TYR A 95 -1.97 -1.33 -2.56
N ARG A 96 -2.46 -0.26 -3.19
CA ARG A 96 -2.99 -0.31 -4.55
C ARG A 96 -1.83 -0.43 -5.52
N TRP A 97 -1.98 -1.30 -6.50
CA TRP A 97 -0.91 -1.62 -7.44
C TRP A 97 -1.43 -1.86 -8.85
N THR A 98 -0.51 -1.79 -9.80
CA THR A 98 -0.73 -2.20 -11.18
C THR A 98 0.49 -2.93 -11.73
N LEU A 99 0.28 -3.84 -12.67
CA LEU A 99 1.38 -4.49 -13.38
C LEU A 99 2.13 -3.44 -14.20
N TYR A 100 3.42 -3.30 -13.93
CA TYR A 100 4.30 -2.36 -14.62
C TYR A 100 5.15 -3.05 -15.70
N GLY A 101 5.62 -4.27 -15.41
CA GLY A 101 6.50 -5.01 -16.30
C GLY A 101 6.59 -6.48 -15.92
N LEU A 102 7.14 -7.27 -16.85
CA LEU A 102 7.44 -8.67 -16.66
C LEU A 102 8.92 -8.86 -16.93
N GLU A 103 9.68 -9.29 -15.94
CA GLU A 103 11.03 -9.75 -16.21
C GLU A 103 10.99 -11.20 -16.68
N LEU A 104 11.10 -11.38 -17.99
CA LEU A 104 11.33 -12.69 -18.58
C LEU A 104 12.77 -13.09 -18.25
N LYS A 105 12.93 -14.04 -17.32
CA LYS A 105 14.20 -14.78 -17.25
C LYS A 105 14.35 -15.50 -18.58
N HIS A 106 15.29 -15.06 -19.40
CA HIS A 106 15.75 -15.83 -20.55
C HIS A 106 16.37 -17.11 -19.99
N SER A 107 15.63 -18.22 -20.04
CA SER A 107 16.20 -19.55 -19.82
C SER A 107 17.30 -19.74 -20.86
N LYS A 108 18.55 -19.73 -20.40
CA LYS A 108 19.70 -20.18 -21.19
C LYS A 108 19.73 -21.70 -21.25
#